data_AF-A0AAD6EV73-F1
#
_entry.id   AF-A0AAD6EV73-F1
#
_cell.length_a   1.000
_cell.length_b   1.000
_cell.length_c   1.000
_cell.angle_alpha   90.00
_cell.angle_beta   90.00
_cell.angle_gamma   90.00
#
_symmetry.space_group_name_H-M   'P 1'
#
loop_
_entity.id
_entity.type
_entity.pdbx_description
1 polymer ?
#
loop_
_entity_poly.entity_id
_entity_poly.type
_entity_poly.pdbx_seq_one_letter_code
_entity_poly.pdbx_strand_id
1 'polypeptide(L)'
;MGSSHSSHSSVHETEPPKKHVFVWKIDGFTSLLEHGNGLITTSFEMHGISWTFSMNPKDEKSGATSSEEHVSLFLDTLPSANCMLQTKLKFFIHDRKYGKHAECDVSHTYMRSSFRSGAACMVPLETLKNPSAGFLKNDTISVGVELIQLEKVPFYGLETRTSIQKNMSSGSYCWYIDDFFQLKRPTASSDPFKIAGYTWRLQLEQGGYFNEGYVSLYLTPDISKSQLPPSSGVLVEVVFSIKKSQSGGFKKSGCYHLTRNHPTWGLNLMTYEKFEDPANGYLIKGRCTFEVSIGILGCSNGFVSMYPKELHDL
;
A
#
# COMPACT_ATOMS: atom_id res chain seq x y z
N MET A 1 27.69 49.90 -57.79
CA MET A 1 28.33 48.62 -57.41
C MET A 1 28.92 48.86 -56.02
N GLY A 2 28.17 48.60 -54.93
CA GLY A 2 28.10 47.30 -54.25
C GLY A 2 29.44 47.05 -53.52
N SER A 3 29.57 46.92 -52.20
CA SER A 3 28.64 46.35 -51.21
C SER A 3 29.05 46.77 -49.78
N SER A 4 28.08 47.15 -48.95
CA SER A 4 28.23 47.31 -47.50
C SER A 4 27.88 45.99 -46.80
N HIS A 5 28.83 45.38 -46.09
CA HIS A 5 28.54 44.24 -45.23
C HIS A 5 28.01 44.72 -43.88
N SER A 6 26.70 44.60 -43.65
CA SER A 6 26.11 44.65 -42.33
C SER A 6 26.27 43.29 -41.66
N SER A 7 27.03 43.24 -40.58
CA SER A 7 27.05 42.10 -39.67
C SER A 7 25.76 42.10 -38.84
N HIS A 8 24.80 41.28 -39.23
CA HIS A 8 23.64 40.95 -38.39
C HIS A 8 24.13 40.13 -37.20
N SER A 9 24.18 40.74 -36.00
CA SER A 9 24.21 40.00 -34.75
C SER A 9 22.84 39.34 -34.57
N SER A 10 22.76 38.02 -34.76
CA SER A 10 21.60 37.24 -34.36
C SER A 10 21.52 37.29 -32.84
N VAL A 11 20.58 38.07 -32.31
CA VAL A 11 20.15 37.96 -30.93
C VAL A 11 19.57 36.56 -30.80
N HIS A 12 20.28 35.65 -30.14
CA HIS A 12 19.68 34.43 -29.63
C HIS A 12 18.61 34.87 -28.63
N GLU A 13 17.35 34.87 -29.06
CA GLU A 13 16.22 34.81 -28.13
C GLU A 13 16.43 33.55 -27.30
N THR A 14 16.89 33.73 -26.06
CA THR A 14 16.88 32.68 -25.05
C THR A 14 15.45 32.21 -24.91
N GLU A 15 15.18 30.93 -25.21
CA GLU A 15 13.91 30.30 -24.89
C GLU A 15 13.50 30.69 -23.47
N PRO A 16 12.23 31.06 -23.22
CA PRO A 16 11.77 31.30 -21.87
C PRO A 16 12.04 30.04 -21.03
N PRO A 17 12.49 30.18 -19.76
CA PRO A 17 12.79 29.03 -18.92
C PRO A 17 11.60 28.07 -18.95
N LYS A 18 11.86 26.81 -19.33
CA LYS A 18 10.83 25.76 -19.36
C LYS A 18 10.11 25.79 -18.03
N LYS A 19 8.80 26.05 -18.03
CA LYS A 19 8.03 26.12 -16.78
C LYS A 19 7.99 24.72 -16.18
N HIS A 20 8.79 24.51 -15.12
CA HIS A 20 8.79 23.29 -14.30
C HIS A 20 7.60 23.23 -13.32
N VAL A 21 6.58 24.05 -13.55
CA VAL A 21 5.47 24.29 -12.61
C VAL A 21 4.16 24.00 -13.30
N PHE A 22 3.34 23.19 -12.67
CA PHE A 22 1.94 23.00 -13.00
C PHE A 22 1.06 23.71 -11.96
N VAL A 23 0.07 24.48 -12.42
CA VAL A 23 -0.91 25.17 -11.57
C VAL A 23 -2.30 24.78 -12.02
N TRP A 24 -3.11 24.32 -11.08
CA TRP A 24 -4.53 24.05 -11.26
C TRP A 24 -5.36 25.07 -10.47
N LYS A 25 -6.24 25.77 -11.19
CA LYS A 25 -7.23 26.68 -10.61
C LYS A 25 -8.58 26.00 -10.58
N ILE A 26 -9.25 26.06 -9.44
CA ILE A 26 -10.57 25.47 -9.25
C ILE A 26 -11.48 26.59 -8.78
N ASP A 27 -12.41 26.97 -9.66
CA ASP A 27 -13.49 27.91 -9.37
C ASP A 27 -14.66 27.17 -8.72
N GLY A 28 -15.41 27.82 -7.84
CA GLY A 28 -16.53 27.18 -7.14
C GLY A 28 -16.08 26.26 -6.00
N PHE A 29 -14.94 26.56 -5.35
CA PHE A 29 -14.35 25.67 -4.35
C PHE A 29 -15.29 25.42 -3.16
N THR A 30 -16.09 26.42 -2.76
CA THR A 30 -17.07 26.26 -1.69
C THR A 30 -18.13 25.22 -2.06
N SER A 31 -18.66 25.26 -3.29
CA SER A 31 -19.60 24.25 -3.79
C SER A 31 -18.94 22.87 -3.92
N LEU A 32 -17.66 22.81 -4.28
CA LEU A 32 -16.94 21.53 -4.30
C LEU A 32 -16.94 20.86 -2.91
N LEU A 33 -16.78 21.64 -1.83
CA LEU A 33 -16.81 21.11 -0.47
C LEU A 33 -18.18 20.55 -0.05
N GLU A 34 -19.27 21.01 -0.69
CA GLU A 34 -20.64 20.54 -0.43
C GLU A 34 -20.94 19.20 -1.14
N HIS A 35 -20.32 18.96 -2.30
CA HIS A 35 -20.64 17.83 -3.17
C HIS A 35 -19.87 16.53 -2.89
N GLY A 36 -19.02 16.50 -1.87
CA GLY A 36 -18.65 15.24 -1.21
C GLY A 36 -17.18 15.05 -0.86
N ASN A 37 -16.94 13.91 -0.22
CA ASN A 37 -15.63 13.40 0.17
C ASN A 37 -15.01 12.65 -1.01
N GLY A 38 -13.74 12.90 -1.29
CA GLY A 38 -13.03 12.17 -2.34
C GLY A 38 -11.96 12.97 -3.04
N LEU A 39 -11.22 12.29 -3.90
CA LEU A 39 -10.12 12.85 -4.66
C LEU A 39 -10.64 13.43 -5.98
N ILE A 40 -10.40 14.72 -6.24
CA ILE A 40 -10.57 15.31 -7.57
C ILE A 40 -9.25 15.32 -8.31
N THR A 41 -9.29 15.15 -9.63
CA THR A 41 -8.08 14.94 -10.44
C THR A 41 -8.07 15.79 -11.70
N THR A 42 -6.87 16.06 -12.19
CA THR A 42 -6.60 16.63 -13.52
C THR A 42 -5.31 16.02 -14.06
N SER A 43 -5.12 16.04 -15.38
CA SER A 43 -3.92 15.49 -16.00
C SER A 43 -3.19 16.53 -16.83
N PHE A 44 -1.88 16.42 -16.87
CA PHE A 44 -1.01 17.29 -17.66
C PHE A 44 0.24 16.53 -18.11
N GLU A 45 0.91 17.06 -19.13
CA GLU A 45 2.18 16.52 -19.60
C GLU A 45 3.32 17.49 -19.24
N MET A 46 4.42 16.95 -18.71
CA MET A 46 5.64 17.71 -18.44
C MET A 46 6.85 16.80 -18.61
N HIS A 47 7.87 17.25 -19.36
CA HIS A 47 9.08 16.48 -19.71
C HIS A 47 8.79 15.13 -20.42
N GLY A 48 7.73 15.10 -21.23
CA GLY A 48 7.29 13.89 -21.95
C GLY A 48 6.78 12.78 -21.02
N ILE A 49 6.31 13.16 -19.82
CA ILE A 49 5.69 12.27 -18.85
C ILE A 49 4.27 12.75 -18.62
N SER A 50 3.31 11.83 -18.71
CA SER A 50 1.93 12.09 -18.32
C SER A 50 1.79 12.00 -16.80
N TRP A 51 1.30 13.07 -16.20
CA TRP A 51 1.09 13.19 -14.77
C TRP A 51 -0.40 13.36 -14.48
N THR A 52 -0.86 12.75 -13.40
CA THR A 52 -2.19 13.02 -12.83
C THR A 52 -2.02 13.74 -11.51
N PHE A 53 -2.41 15.00 -11.47
CA PHE A 53 -2.44 15.79 -10.25
C PHE A 53 -3.80 15.63 -9.58
N SER A 54 -3.79 15.49 -8.27
CA SER A 54 -5.01 15.22 -7.53
C SER A 54 -5.07 16.03 -6.24
N MET A 55 -6.28 16.39 -5.82
CA MET A 55 -6.53 17.08 -4.56
C MET A 55 -7.62 16.35 -3.78
N ASN A 56 -7.37 16.08 -2.50
CA ASN A 56 -8.43 15.75 -1.55
C ASN A 56 -8.77 17.04 -0.79
N PRO A 57 -9.97 17.63 -0.97
CA PRO A 57 -10.34 18.88 -0.33
C PRO A 57 -10.73 18.72 1.15
N LYS A 58 -10.96 17.48 1.61
CA LYS A 58 -11.40 17.11 2.96
C LYS A 58 -10.70 15.84 3.44
N ASP A 59 -9.39 15.92 3.58
CA ASP A 59 -8.56 14.82 4.10
C ASP A 59 -8.48 14.85 5.62
N GLU A 60 -8.41 13.69 6.24
CA GLU A 60 -8.33 13.54 7.69
C GLU A 60 -7.03 12.83 8.10
N LYS A 61 -6.43 13.28 9.20
CA LYS A 61 -5.23 12.63 9.73
C LYS A 61 -5.58 11.26 10.29
N SER A 62 -4.96 10.22 9.74
CA SER A 62 -5.12 8.85 10.24
C SER A 62 -4.73 8.76 11.73
N GLY A 63 -5.63 8.21 12.55
CA GLY A 63 -5.41 8.03 14.00
C GLY A 63 -5.57 9.29 14.85
N ALA A 64 -6.04 10.41 14.28
CA ALA A 64 -6.35 11.61 15.05
C ALA A 64 -7.63 11.45 15.88
N THR A 65 -7.64 12.02 17.08
CA THR A 65 -8.85 12.11 17.93
C THR A 65 -9.76 13.28 17.54
N SER A 66 -9.32 14.14 16.61
CA SER A 66 -10.08 15.28 16.09
C SER A 66 -10.54 15.03 14.65
N SER A 67 -11.73 15.53 14.32
CA SER A 67 -12.30 15.54 12.97
C SER A 67 -11.80 16.75 12.16
N GLU A 68 -10.52 17.12 12.28
CA GLU A 68 -9.99 18.29 11.58
C GLU A 68 -9.70 17.96 10.12
N GLU A 69 -10.50 18.52 9.21
CA GLU A 69 -10.34 18.37 7.77
C GLU A 69 -9.19 19.26 7.24
N HIS A 70 -8.43 18.72 6.31
CA HIS A 70 -7.32 19.39 5.65
C HIS A 70 -7.40 19.23 4.13
N VAL A 71 -6.70 20.10 3.39
CA VAL A 71 -6.47 19.89 1.95
C VAL A 71 -5.17 19.13 1.74
N SER A 72 -5.22 18.10 0.91
CA SER A 72 -4.06 17.29 0.50
C SER A 72 -3.87 17.32 -1.00
N LEU A 73 -2.62 17.28 -1.44
CA LEU A 73 -2.23 17.29 -2.85
C LEU A 73 -1.42 16.04 -3.18
N PHE A 74 -1.68 15.43 -4.33
CA PHE A 74 -1.00 14.23 -4.79
C PHE A 74 -0.61 14.34 -6.25
N LEU A 75 0.47 13.67 -6.62
CA LEU A 75 0.96 13.58 -7.98
C LEU A 75 1.24 12.12 -8.33
N ASP A 76 0.54 11.63 -9.34
CA ASP A 76 0.65 10.27 -9.84
C ASP A 76 1.33 10.24 -11.21
N THR A 77 2.18 9.25 -11.43
CA THR A 77 2.60 8.84 -12.76
C THR A 77 3.02 7.38 -12.76
N LEU A 78 2.80 6.70 -13.88
CA LEU A 78 3.26 5.33 -14.10
C LEU A 78 4.42 5.35 -15.10
N PRO A 79 5.68 5.21 -14.63
CA PRO A 79 6.83 5.10 -15.51
C PRO A 79 6.75 3.86 -16.41
N SER A 80 7.55 3.85 -17.48
CA SER A 80 7.75 2.65 -18.28
C SER A 80 8.35 1.52 -17.42
N ALA A 81 8.10 0.26 -17.80
CA ALA A 81 8.46 -0.90 -16.97
C ALA A 81 9.97 -0.97 -16.62
N ASN A 82 10.82 -0.40 -17.47
CA ASN A 82 12.28 -0.42 -17.31
C ASN A 82 12.86 0.93 -16.89
N CYS A 83 12.06 1.80 -16.27
CA CYS A 83 12.48 3.14 -15.86
C CYS A 83 11.91 3.48 -14.47
N MET A 84 12.74 4.11 -13.65
CA MET A 84 12.31 4.83 -12.46
C MET A 84 12.48 6.33 -12.69
N LEU A 85 11.62 7.13 -12.08
CA LEU A 85 11.76 8.59 -12.08
C LEU A 85 12.10 9.04 -10.66
N GLN A 86 13.34 9.50 -10.46
CA GLN A 86 13.71 10.13 -9.20
C GLN A 86 13.38 11.62 -9.28
N THR A 87 12.59 12.11 -8.32
CA THR A 87 12.10 13.48 -8.33
C THR A 87 12.31 14.19 -7.01
N LYS A 88 12.52 15.51 -7.11
CA LYS A 88 12.27 16.46 -6.02
C LYS A 88 11.16 17.38 -6.49
N LEU A 89 10.10 17.43 -5.70
CA LEU A 89 8.86 18.12 -5.98
C LEU A 89 8.62 19.15 -4.88
N LYS A 90 7.92 20.21 -5.22
CA LYS A 90 7.34 21.15 -4.27
C LYS A 90 5.85 21.28 -4.57
N PHE A 91 5.02 20.77 -3.66
CA PHE A 91 3.58 21.00 -3.71
C PHE A 91 3.27 22.35 -3.11
N PHE A 92 2.29 23.07 -3.66
CA PHE A 92 1.88 24.35 -3.11
C PHE A 92 0.39 24.64 -3.20
N ILE A 93 -0.11 25.39 -2.22
CA ILE A 93 -1.39 26.11 -2.26
C ILE A 93 -1.08 27.61 -2.27
N HIS A 94 -1.48 28.29 -3.33
CA HIS A 94 -1.05 29.65 -3.61
C HIS A 94 -1.83 30.68 -2.77
N ASP A 95 -1.17 31.30 -1.79
CA ASP A 95 -1.66 32.55 -1.20
C ASP A 95 -1.53 33.71 -2.21
N ARG A 96 -2.65 34.32 -2.56
CA ARG A 96 -2.71 35.43 -3.53
C ARG A 96 -2.65 36.81 -2.88
N LYS A 97 -2.64 36.91 -1.55
CA LYS A 97 -2.69 38.18 -0.80
C LYS A 97 -1.31 38.67 -0.39
N TYR A 98 -0.43 37.78 0.07
CA TYR A 98 0.91 38.15 0.53
C TYR A 98 2.04 37.47 -0.23
N GLY A 99 1.71 36.60 -1.20
CA GLY A 99 2.69 35.81 -1.95
C GLY A 99 3.34 34.70 -1.12
N LYS A 100 2.79 34.35 0.06
CA LYS A 100 3.32 33.31 0.94
C LYS A 100 2.56 32.01 0.75
N HIS A 101 2.99 31.18 -0.20
CA HIS A 101 2.34 29.91 -0.46
C HIS A 101 2.50 28.94 0.72
N ALA A 102 1.51 28.08 0.93
CA ALA A 102 1.71 26.88 1.75
C ALA A 102 2.46 25.88 0.87
N GLU A 103 3.68 25.54 1.23
CA GLU A 103 4.59 24.71 0.42
C GLU A 103 4.98 23.44 1.17
N CYS A 104 5.19 22.35 0.43
CA CYS A 104 5.72 21.10 0.96
C CYS A 104 6.66 20.45 -0.06
N ASP A 105 7.93 20.31 0.33
CA ASP A 105 8.94 19.64 -0.46
C ASP A 105 8.84 18.12 -0.28
N VAL A 106 8.80 17.38 -1.39
CA VAL A 106 8.66 15.92 -1.43
C VAL A 106 9.73 15.34 -2.34
N SER A 107 10.53 14.41 -1.84
CA SER A 107 11.41 13.58 -2.67
C SER A 107 10.74 12.23 -2.89
N HIS A 108 10.64 11.79 -4.14
CA HIS A 108 9.97 10.53 -4.47
C HIS A 108 10.69 9.79 -5.60
N THR A 109 10.63 8.46 -5.58
CA THR A 109 11.05 7.63 -6.71
C THR A 109 9.83 6.95 -7.30
N TYR A 110 9.37 7.43 -8.44
CA TYR A 110 8.26 6.81 -9.14
C TYR A 110 8.69 5.50 -9.79
N MET A 111 7.93 4.45 -9.51
CA MET A 111 8.02 3.13 -10.12
C MET A 111 6.63 2.49 -10.11
N ARG A 112 6.42 1.38 -10.82
CA ARG A 112 5.09 0.74 -10.91
C ARG A 112 4.49 0.36 -9.55
N SER A 113 5.32 0.02 -8.56
CA SER A 113 4.89 -0.27 -7.18
C SER A 113 4.78 0.97 -6.27
N SER A 114 5.24 2.13 -6.73
CA SER A 114 5.24 3.39 -5.98
C SER A 114 4.99 4.56 -6.94
N PHE A 115 3.78 4.62 -7.48
CA PHE A 115 3.40 5.52 -8.58
C PHE A 115 2.78 6.85 -8.12
N ARG A 116 2.63 7.05 -6.81
CA ARG A 116 2.00 8.22 -6.19
C ARG A 116 2.96 8.85 -5.19
N SER A 117 3.06 10.17 -5.24
CA SER A 117 3.63 11.00 -4.18
C SER A 117 2.61 12.08 -3.77
N GLY A 118 2.87 12.80 -2.68
CA GLY A 118 1.98 13.87 -2.28
C GLY A 118 2.37 14.50 -0.95
N ALA A 119 1.61 15.53 -0.61
CA ALA A 119 1.67 16.22 0.65
C ALA A 119 0.28 16.09 1.30
N ALA A 120 0.20 15.19 2.28
CA ALA A 120 -1.04 14.91 3.01
C ALA A 120 -1.27 15.96 4.11
N CYS A 121 -2.52 16.34 4.32
CA CYS A 121 -3.00 17.28 5.31
C CYS A 121 -2.21 18.60 5.35
N MET A 122 -1.96 19.22 4.19
CA MET A 122 -1.08 20.40 4.07
C MET A 122 -1.62 21.63 4.81
N VAL A 123 -2.89 21.95 4.60
CA VAL A 123 -3.52 23.16 5.13
C VAL A 123 -4.86 22.79 5.75
N PRO A 124 -5.12 23.13 7.02
CA PRO A 124 -6.43 22.95 7.63
C PRO A 124 -7.50 23.70 6.86
N LEU A 125 -8.66 23.08 6.65
CA LEU A 125 -9.74 23.66 5.86
C LEU A 125 -10.24 24.98 6.46
N GLU A 126 -10.25 25.10 7.79
CA GLU A 126 -10.57 26.34 8.52
C GLU A 126 -9.60 27.49 8.20
N THR A 127 -8.31 27.17 8.04
CA THR A 127 -7.31 28.17 7.63
C THR A 127 -7.54 28.62 6.19
N LEU A 128 -7.89 27.68 5.32
CA LEU A 128 -8.13 27.96 3.90
C LEU A 128 -9.37 28.83 3.69
N LYS A 129 -10.45 28.57 4.44
CA LYS A 129 -11.71 29.33 4.41
C LYS A 129 -11.58 30.73 5.01
N ASN A 130 -10.59 30.98 5.87
CA ASN A 130 -10.36 32.30 6.46
C ASN A 130 -9.93 33.31 5.36
N PRO A 131 -10.75 34.33 5.04
CA PRO A 131 -10.43 35.31 3.99
C PRO A 131 -9.12 36.08 4.23
N SER A 132 -8.69 36.16 5.49
CA SER A 132 -7.43 36.82 5.85
C SER A 132 -6.19 36.03 5.45
N ALA A 133 -6.31 34.70 5.27
CA ALA A 133 -5.20 33.81 4.90
C ALA A 133 -4.85 33.88 3.40
N GLY A 134 -5.76 34.35 2.55
CA GLY A 134 -5.47 34.66 1.14
C GLY A 134 -5.41 33.48 0.17
N PHE A 135 -5.69 32.25 0.62
CA PHE A 135 -5.71 31.04 -0.21
C PHE A 135 -6.93 30.95 -1.15
N LEU A 136 -8.08 31.42 -0.70
CA LEU A 136 -9.32 31.45 -1.48
C LEU A 136 -9.65 32.88 -1.91
N LYS A 137 -9.76 33.12 -3.23
CA LYS A 137 -10.10 34.44 -3.79
C LYS A 137 -11.21 34.29 -4.82
N ASN A 138 -12.33 35.00 -4.62
CA ASN A 138 -13.52 34.91 -5.48
C ASN A 138 -14.01 33.46 -5.65
N ASP A 139 -13.96 32.69 -4.56
CA ASP A 139 -14.28 31.25 -4.56
C ASP A 139 -13.38 30.39 -5.49
N THR A 140 -12.21 30.92 -5.86
CA THR A 140 -11.18 30.19 -6.61
C THR A 140 -10.01 29.83 -5.70
N ILE A 141 -9.67 28.54 -5.64
CA ILE A 141 -8.40 28.06 -5.07
C ILE A 141 -7.37 27.85 -6.19
N SER A 142 -6.08 27.96 -5.87
CA SER A 142 -5.00 27.60 -6.80
C SER A 142 -3.97 26.73 -6.13
N VAL A 143 -3.80 25.54 -6.67
CA VAL A 143 -2.91 24.50 -6.17
C VAL A 143 -1.95 24.09 -7.27
N GLY A 144 -0.81 23.52 -6.92
CA GLY A 144 0.13 23.11 -7.94
C GLY A 144 1.29 22.30 -7.43
N VAL A 145 2.17 21.96 -8.38
CA VAL A 145 3.42 21.27 -8.12
C VAL A 145 4.52 21.86 -9.00
N GLU A 146 5.67 22.09 -8.40
CA GLU A 146 6.92 22.42 -9.06
C GLU A 146 7.83 21.19 -9.06
N LEU A 147 8.40 20.88 -10.21
CA LEU A 147 9.38 19.82 -10.41
C LEU A 147 10.79 20.40 -10.34
N ILE A 148 11.36 20.40 -9.14
CA ILE A 148 12.69 20.92 -8.83
C ILE A 148 13.78 20.06 -9.48
N GLN A 149 13.63 18.73 -9.42
CA GLN A 149 14.56 17.77 -10.00
C GLN A 149 13.79 16.61 -10.62
N LEU A 150 14.24 16.14 -11.78
CA LEU A 150 13.74 14.94 -12.45
C LEU A 150 14.91 14.20 -13.11
N GLU A 151 15.11 12.95 -12.71
CA GLU A 151 16.09 12.05 -13.31
C GLU A 151 15.40 10.75 -13.75
N LYS A 152 15.59 10.38 -15.02
CA LYS A 152 15.12 9.11 -15.57
C LYS A 152 16.22 8.07 -15.39
N VAL A 153 16.02 7.14 -14.47
CA VAL A 153 17.00 6.10 -14.15
C VAL A 153 16.57 4.81 -14.85
N PRO A 154 17.41 4.20 -15.70
CA PRO A 154 17.17 2.86 -16.21
C PRO A 154 17.02 1.88 -15.04
N PHE A 155 15.91 1.15 -15.03
CA PHE A 155 15.63 0.15 -14.01
C PHE A 155 15.38 -1.18 -14.71
N TYR A 156 16.36 -2.07 -14.66
CA TYR A 156 16.18 -3.43 -15.16
C TYR A 156 15.44 -4.19 -14.07
N GLY A 157 14.20 -4.61 -14.39
CA GLY A 157 13.24 -5.14 -13.43
C GLY A 157 13.80 -6.22 -12.50
N LEU A 158 13.22 -6.30 -11.31
CA LEU A 158 13.51 -7.37 -10.36
C LEU A 158 12.56 -8.54 -10.66
N GLU A 159 13.09 -9.62 -11.21
CA GLU A 159 12.33 -10.86 -11.37
C GLU A 159 12.48 -11.72 -10.11
N THR A 160 11.35 -12.25 -9.63
CA THR A 160 11.33 -13.29 -8.60
C THR A 160 10.75 -14.55 -9.21
N ARG A 161 11.48 -15.66 -9.11
CA ARG A 161 11.01 -16.96 -9.60
C ARG A 161 10.57 -17.82 -8.42
N THR A 162 9.30 -18.22 -8.42
CA THR A 162 8.79 -19.23 -7.49
C THR A 162 8.81 -20.57 -8.20
N SER A 163 9.54 -21.54 -7.63
CA SER A 163 9.58 -22.90 -8.17
C SER A 163 8.61 -23.77 -7.39
N ILE A 164 7.56 -24.26 -8.05
CA ILE A 164 6.58 -25.16 -7.44
C ILE A 164 7.08 -26.60 -7.59
N GLN A 165 7.15 -27.33 -6.48
CA GLN A 165 7.59 -28.71 -6.43
C GLN A 165 6.37 -29.64 -6.31
N LYS A 166 6.32 -30.69 -7.15
CA LYS A 166 5.16 -31.60 -7.27
C LYS A 166 5.06 -32.63 -6.13
N ASN A 167 6.13 -32.86 -5.37
CA ASN A 167 6.19 -33.82 -4.26
C ASN A 167 6.86 -33.16 -3.05
N MET A 168 6.08 -32.76 -2.05
CA MET A 168 6.59 -32.00 -0.90
C MET A 168 6.12 -32.58 0.42
N SER A 169 6.92 -32.31 1.45
CA SER A 169 6.58 -32.60 2.83
C SER A 169 5.30 -31.86 3.23
N SER A 170 4.31 -32.61 3.68
CA SER A 170 3.08 -32.10 4.25
C SER A 170 2.85 -32.73 5.62
N GLY A 171 1.95 -32.14 6.38
CA GLY A 171 1.53 -32.67 7.67
C GLY A 171 0.29 -31.96 8.16
N SER A 172 -0.30 -32.48 9.23
CA SER A 172 -1.38 -31.82 9.93
C SER A 172 -1.11 -31.68 11.42
N TYR A 173 -1.78 -30.72 12.02
CA TYR A 173 -1.72 -30.46 13.46
C TYR A 173 -3.14 -30.19 13.96
N CYS A 174 -3.48 -30.80 15.11
CA CYS A 174 -4.73 -30.56 15.81
C CYS A 174 -4.45 -29.76 17.09
N TRP A 175 -5.18 -28.67 17.27
CA TRP A 175 -5.21 -27.88 18.48
C TRP A 175 -6.51 -28.15 19.24
N TYR A 176 -6.38 -28.85 20.36
CA TYR A 176 -7.46 -29.18 21.27
C TYR A 176 -7.61 -28.06 22.31
N ILE A 177 -8.83 -27.55 22.47
CA ILE A 177 -9.16 -26.53 23.45
C ILE A 177 -10.19 -27.13 24.40
N ASP A 178 -9.79 -27.27 25.67
CA ASP A 178 -10.63 -27.86 26.72
C ASP A 178 -11.67 -26.89 27.28
N ASP A 179 -11.34 -25.60 27.32
CA ASP A 179 -12.27 -24.54 27.69
C ASP A 179 -12.01 -23.29 26.86
N PHE A 180 -12.81 -23.13 25.81
CA PHE A 180 -12.75 -22.01 24.89
C PHE A 180 -13.03 -20.67 25.57
N PHE A 181 -13.87 -20.66 26.61
CA PHE A 181 -14.27 -19.44 27.32
C PHE A 181 -13.18 -18.92 28.25
N GLN A 182 -12.22 -19.76 28.64
CA GLN A 182 -11.08 -19.38 29.48
C GLN A 182 -9.86 -18.87 28.68
N LEU A 183 -9.90 -18.94 27.35
CA LEU A 183 -8.81 -18.42 26.53
C LEU A 183 -8.66 -16.90 26.74
N LYS A 184 -7.42 -16.46 26.97
CA LYS A 184 -7.10 -15.04 27.16
C LYS A 184 -7.48 -14.23 25.92
N ARG A 185 -8.17 -13.10 26.12
CA ARG A 185 -8.56 -12.16 25.06
C ARG A 185 -7.46 -11.10 24.84
N PRO A 186 -7.28 -10.58 23.61
CA PRO A 186 -8.09 -10.81 22.40
C PRO A 186 -7.66 -12.03 21.55
N THR A 187 -6.46 -12.58 21.76
CA THR A 187 -5.90 -13.67 20.95
C THR A 187 -5.35 -14.81 21.80
N ALA A 188 -5.58 -16.05 21.35
CA ALA A 188 -5.00 -17.26 21.94
C ALA A 188 -4.03 -17.90 20.95
N SER A 189 -2.95 -18.51 21.45
CA SER A 189 -1.95 -19.21 20.63
C SER A 189 -1.83 -20.67 21.02
N SER A 190 -1.66 -21.55 20.04
CA SER A 190 -1.27 -22.94 20.28
C SER A 190 0.18 -23.04 20.75
N ASP A 191 0.52 -24.21 21.28
CA ASP A 191 1.92 -24.62 21.37
C ASP A 191 2.56 -24.70 19.97
N PRO A 192 3.88 -24.51 19.87
CA PRO A 192 4.59 -24.64 18.60
C PRO A 192 4.63 -26.08 18.12
N PHE A 193 4.39 -26.29 16.82
CA PHE A 193 4.42 -27.61 16.17
C PHE A 193 5.28 -27.59 14.91
N LYS A 194 5.85 -28.73 14.53
CA LYS A 194 6.77 -28.83 13.38
C LYS A 194 6.11 -29.55 12.22
N ILE A 195 6.01 -28.88 11.07
CA ILE A 195 5.55 -29.48 9.81
C ILE A 195 6.46 -28.99 8.69
N ALA A 196 6.89 -29.93 7.84
CA ALA A 196 7.65 -29.64 6.63
C ALA A 196 8.93 -28.80 6.85
N GLY A 197 9.63 -29.05 7.96
CA GLY A 197 10.87 -28.37 8.31
C GLY A 197 10.70 -27.04 9.06
N TYR A 198 9.50 -26.48 9.13
CA TYR A 198 9.21 -25.22 9.81
C TYR A 198 8.50 -25.46 11.14
N THR A 199 8.74 -24.57 12.11
CA THR A 199 7.98 -24.52 13.37
C THR A 199 6.90 -23.46 13.27
N TRP A 200 5.67 -23.87 13.51
CA TRP A 200 4.45 -23.09 13.32
C TRP A 200 3.69 -22.94 14.64
N ARG A 201 2.79 -21.96 14.69
CA ARG A 201 1.74 -21.82 15.70
C ARG A 201 0.42 -21.49 15.02
N LEU A 202 -0.66 -21.89 15.67
CA LEU A 202 -1.99 -21.39 15.37
C LEU A 202 -2.30 -20.22 16.29
N GLN A 203 -2.87 -19.15 15.73
CA GLN A 203 -3.44 -18.04 16.48
C GLN A 203 -4.94 -17.98 16.24
N LEU A 204 -5.70 -17.99 17.33
CA LEU A 204 -7.15 -17.92 17.34
C LEU A 204 -7.57 -16.55 17.85
N GLU A 205 -8.41 -15.87 17.09
CA GLU A 205 -9.01 -14.60 17.50
C GLU A 205 -10.51 -14.78 17.71
N GLN A 206 -10.95 -14.46 18.93
CA GLN A 206 -12.35 -14.48 19.31
C GLN A 206 -12.93 -13.09 19.04
N GLY A 207 -13.60 -12.91 17.91
CA GLY A 207 -14.19 -11.63 17.51
C GLY A 207 -13.65 -11.06 16.21
N GLY A 208 -12.53 -11.56 15.68
CA GLY A 208 -11.94 -11.18 14.39
C GLY A 208 -11.29 -9.80 14.35
N TYR A 209 -10.06 -9.70 13.82
CA TYR A 209 -9.38 -8.41 13.62
C TYR A 209 -10.02 -7.54 12.52
N PHE A 210 -10.57 -8.15 11.46
CA PHE A 210 -11.12 -7.43 10.31
C PHE A 210 -12.66 -7.40 10.26
N ASN A 211 -13.32 -8.41 10.84
CA ASN A 211 -14.78 -8.50 10.88
C ASN A 211 -15.22 -8.94 12.28
N GLU A 212 -15.86 -8.03 12.99
CA GLU A 212 -16.47 -8.32 14.29
C GLU A 212 -17.42 -9.52 14.21
N GLY A 213 -17.40 -10.39 15.22
CA GLY A 213 -18.32 -11.51 15.35
C GLY A 213 -17.91 -12.80 14.61
N TYR A 214 -16.65 -12.93 14.19
CA TYR A 214 -16.12 -14.16 13.58
C TYR A 214 -15.12 -14.90 14.49
N VAL A 215 -15.08 -16.22 14.34
CA VAL A 215 -13.98 -17.08 14.82
C VAL A 215 -12.94 -17.17 13.71
N SER A 216 -11.77 -16.62 13.95
CA SER A 216 -10.70 -16.49 12.95
C SER A 216 -9.46 -17.25 13.37
N LEU A 217 -8.86 -17.96 12.43
CA LEU A 217 -7.67 -18.79 12.68
C LEU A 217 -6.56 -18.41 11.71
N TYR A 218 -5.37 -18.23 12.26
CA TYR A 218 -4.17 -17.85 11.54
C TYR A 218 -3.06 -18.85 11.78
N LEU A 219 -2.26 -19.07 10.75
CA LEU A 219 -1.02 -19.81 10.78
C LEU A 219 0.14 -18.79 10.79
N THR A 220 1.03 -18.92 11.76
CA THR A 220 2.20 -18.06 11.89
C THR A 220 3.45 -18.90 12.19
N PRO A 221 4.62 -18.59 11.62
CA PRO A 221 5.87 -19.24 12.00
C PRO A 221 6.26 -18.82 13.43
N ASP A 222 6.80 -19.75 14.20
CA ASP A 222 7.44 -19.42 15.47
C ASP A 222 8.80 -18.79 15.18
N ILE A 223 8.85 -17.46 15.11
CA ILE A 223 10.06 -16.70 14.77
C ILE A 223 11.25 -16.94 15.71
N SER A 224 11.01 -17.45 16.93
CA SER A 224 12.08 -17.80 17.87
C SER A 224 12.75 -19.14 17.55
N LYS A 225 12.08 -20.00 16.76
CA LYS A 225 12.52 -21.37 16.44
C LYS A 225 12.68 -21.64 14.95
N SER A 226 12.08 -20.81 14.09
CA SER A 226 12.02 -21.01 12.65
C SER A 226 12.11 -19.65 11.94
N GLN A 227 13.11 -19.50 11.08
CA GLN A 227 13.26 -18.31 10.26
C GLN A 227 12.75 -18.58 8.85
N LEU A 228 11.81 -17.74 8.37
CA LEU A 228 11.52 -17.67 6.95
C LEU A 228 12.77 -17.14 6.21
N PRO A 229 13.03 -17.58 4.97
CA PRO A 229 14.19 -17.14 4.22
C PRO A 229 14.27 -15.60 4.15
N PRO A 230 15.47 -14.98 4.28
CA PRO A 230 15.59 -13.53 4.36
C PRO A 230 15.20 -12.78 3.07
N SER A 231 15.48 -13.37 1.91
CA SER A 231 15.30 -12.76 0.57
C SER A 231 14.28 -13.50 -0.30
N SER A 232 13.62 -14.51 0.26
CA SER A 232 12.59 -15.26 -0.42
C SER A 232 11.45 -15.67 0.51
N GLY A 233 10.31 -15.98 -0.07
CA GLY A 233 9.16 -16.48 0.66
C GLY A 233 8.88 -17.92 0.35
N VAL A 234 8.05 -18.52 1.20
CA VAL A 234 7.63 -19.92 1.13
C VAL A 234 6.18 -19.94 0.67
N LEU A 235 5.92 -20.60 -0.45
CA LEU A 235 4.55 -20.85 -0.90
C LEU A 235 4.01 -22.06 -0.13
N VAL A 236 2.95 -21.85 0.63
CA VAL A 236 2.29 -22.87 1.44
C VAL A 236 0.86 -23.09 0.97
N GLU A 237 0.45 -24.34 0.87
CA GLU A 237 -0.96 -24.71 0.85
C GLU A 237 -1.39 -24.98 2.28
N VAL A 238 -2.48 -24.34 2.70
CA VAL A 238 -3.01 -24.47 4.06
C VAL A 238 -4.48 -24.86 3.97
N VAL A 239 -4.88 -25.85 4.75
CA VAL A 239 -6.28 -26.23 4.96
C VAL A 239 -6.60 -26.08 6.43
N PHE A 240 -7.39 -25.06 6.77
CA PHE A 240 -7.93 -24.92 8.13
C PHE A 240 -9.24 -25.68 8.25
N SER A 241 -9.42 -26.35 9.37
CA SER A 241 -10.62 -27.12 9.67
C SER A 241 -11.09 -26.90 11.11
N ILE A 242 -12.41 -26.90 11.33
CA ILE A 242 -13.00 -27.05 12.66
C ILE A 242 -13.72 -28.40 12.68
N LYS A 243 -13.34 -29.27 13.63
CA LYS A 243 -13.97 -30.58 13.79
C LYS A 243 -15.34 -30.41 14.44
N LYS A 244 -16.35 -31.11 13.91
CA LYS A 244 -17.66 -31.27 14.53
C LYS A 244 -17.69 -32.59 15.30
N SER A 245 -18.46 -32.67 16.40
CA SER A 245 -18.55 -33.90 17.20
C SER A 245 -19.24 -35.06 16.50
N GLN A 246 -20.10 -34.78 15.52
CA GLN A 246 -20.75 -35.74 14.62
C GLN A 246 -20.11 -35.60 13.23
N SER A 247 -19.82 -36.72 12.56
CA SER A 247 -19.04 -36.78 11.32
C SER A 247 -19.33 -35.63 10.34
N GLY A 248 -18.27 -34.97 9.86
CA GLY A 248 -18.35 -33.72 9.13
C GLY A 248 -17.57 -32.62 9.84
N GLY A 249 -17.26 -31.54 9.13
CA GLY A 249 -16.52 -30.40 9.68
C GLY A 249 -16.47 -29.27 8.67
N PHE A 250 -16.14 -28.07 9.13
CA PHE A 250 -15.87 -26.97 8.23
C PHE A 250 -14.42 -27.07 7.76
N LYS A 251 -14.17 -26.93 6.45
CA LYS A 251 -12.82 -26.86 5.89
C LYS A 251 -12.73 -25.68 4.93
N LYS A 252 -11.61 -24.96 4.98
CA LYS A 252 -11.29 -23.91 4.02
C LYS A 252 -9.80 -23.97 3.68
N SER A 253 -9.50 -24.01 2.39
CA SER A 253 -8.14 -24.09 1.87
C SER A 253 -7.72 -22.80 1.17
N GLY A 254 -6.41 -22.61 1.08
CA GLY A 254 -5.80 -21.54 0.31
C GLY A 254 -4.31 -21.79 0.09
N CYS A 255 -3.76 -21.13 -0.93
CA CYS A 255 -2.32 -21.05 -1.14
C CYS A 255 -1.84 -19.65 -0.78
N TYR A 256 -0.76 -19.55 -0.01
CA TYR A 256 -0.23 -18.27 0.43
C TYR A 256 1.30 -18.22 0.38
N HIS A 257 1.83 -17.06 0.01
CA HIS A 257 3.27 -16.82 -0.05
C HIS A 257 3.71 -16.10 1.23
N LEU A 258 4.25 -16.85 2.18
CA LEU A 258 4.73 -16.31 3.46
C LEU A 258 6.12 -15.70 3.27
N THR A 259 6.31 -14.47 3.72
CA THR A 259 7.59 -13.75 3.69
C THR A 259 7.94 -13.21 5.07
N ARG A 260 9.18 -12.74 5.29
CA ARG A 260 9.53 -12.06 6.55
C ARG A 260 8.62 -10.86 6.86
N ASN A 261 8.19 -10.13 5.82
CA ASN A 261 7.35 -8.94 5.97
C ASN A 261 5.86 -9.29 6.12
N HIS A 262 5.46 -10.44 5.61
CA HIS A 262 4.09 -10.98 5.73
C HIS A 262 4.16 -12.44 6.20
N PRO A 263 4.51 -12.69 7.47
CA PRO A 263 4.80 -14.03 7.97
C PRO A 263 3.54 -14.79 8.38
N THR A 264 2.38 -14.15 8.44
CA THR A 264 1.14 -14.73 8.96
C THR A 264 0.08 -14.74 7.89
N TRP A 265 -0.71 -15.82 7.85
CA TRP A 265 -1.90 -15.90 7.02
C TRP A 265 -3.02 -16.59 7.79
N GLY A 266 -4.25 -16.13 7.60
CA GLY A 266 -5.41 -16.74 8.24
C GLY A 266 -6.70 -16.35 7.56
N LEU A 267 -7.80 -16.83 8.13
CA LEU A 267 -9.12 -16.62 7.58
C LEU A 267 -10.20 -16.67 8.65
N ASN A 268 -11.30 -15.97 8.38
CA ASN A 268 -12.54 -16.11 9.13
C ASN A 268 -13.14 -17.48 8.79
N LEU A 269 -13.21 -18.36 9.78
CA LEU A 269 -13.71 -19.72 9.60
C LEU A 269 -15.25 -19.71 9.57
N MET A 270 -15.87 -19.11 10.57
CA MET A 270 -17.33 -18.98 10.67
C MET A 270 -17.71 -17.87 11.65
N THR A 271 -18.99 -17.48 11.64
CA THR A 271 -19.54 -16.57 12.63
C THR A 271 -19.53 -17.20 14.01
N TYR A 272 -19.39 -16.35 15.03
CA TYR A 272 -19.41 -16.73 16.43
C TYR A 272 -20.74 -17.38 16.81
N GLU A 273 -21.85 -16.82 16.34
CA GLU A 273 -23.21 -17.38 16.48
C GLU A 273 -23.29 -18.84 16.00
N LYS A 274 -22.78 -19.11 14.79
CA LYS A 274 -22.77 -20.47 14.23
C LYS A 274 -21.84 -21.41 15.00
N PHE A 275 -20.72 -20.90 15.49
CA PHE A 275 -19.73 -21.69 16.23
C PHE A 275 -20.24 -22.10 17.61
N GLU A 276 -20.88 -21.17 18.34
CA GLU A 276 -21.39 -21.41 19.69
C GLU A 276 -22.69 -22.19 19.73
N ASP A 277 -23.52 -22.12 18.69
CA ASP A 277 -24.78 -22.86 18.62
C ASP A 277 -24.54 -24.38 18.81
N PRO A 278 -25.02 -24.97 19.91
CA PRO A 278 -24.79 -26.38 20.21
C PRO A 278 -25.34 -27.33 19.14
N ALA A 279 -26.37 -26.93 18.39
CA ALA A 279 -26.92 -27.73 17.30
C ALA A 279 -25.93 -27.90 16.14
N ASN A 280 -25.02 -26.93 15.96
CA ASN A 280 -23.98 -26.99 14.94
C ASN A 280 -22.81 -27.89 15.32
N GLY A 281 -22.59 -28.13 16.62
CA GLY A 281 -21.69 -29.16 17.13
C GLY A 281 -20.19 -28.88 17.05
N TYR A 282 -19.81 -27.60 16.85
CA TYR A 282 -18.40 -27.15 16.79
C TYR A 282 -17.83 -26.84 18.18
N LEU A 283 -18.65 -26.29 19.08
CA LEU A 283 -18.32 -26.02 20.47
C LEU A 283 -19.28 -26.81 21.37
N ILE A 284 -18.76 -27.83 22.07
CA ILE A 284 -19.56 -28.67 22.96
C ILE A 284 -19.00 -28.59 24.37
N LYS A 285 -19.80 -28.06 25.31
CA LYS A 285 -19.40 -27.90 26.72
C LYS A 285 -18.06 -27.14 26.87
N GLY A 286 -17.87 -26.09 26.07
CA GLY A 286 -16.62 -25.30 26.04
C GLY A 286 -15.47 -25.93 25.26
N ARG A 287 -15.61 -27.16 24.76
CA ARG A 287 -14.54 -27.87 24.03
C ARG A 287 -14.70 -27.72 22.53
N CYS A 288 -13.58 -27.48 21.85
CA CYS A 288 -13.52 -27.46 20.39
C CYS A 288 -12.16 -27.96 19.90
N THR A 289 -12.06 -28.26 18.60
CA THR A 289 -10.80 -28.69 17.99
C THR A 289 -10.62 -28.03 16.63
N PHE A 290 -9.52 -27.29 16.53
CA PHE A 290 -9.04 -26.75 15.26
C PHE A 290 -8.01 -27.68 14.68
N GLU A 291 -8.02 -27.87 13.36
CA GLU A 291 -7.00 -28.63 12.65
C GLU A 291 -6.46 -27.79 11.50
N VAL A 292 -5.15 -27.86 11.28
CA VAL A 292 -4.50 -27.28 10.11
C VAL A 292 -3.72 -28.36 9.39
N SER A 293 -3.91 -28.47 8.07
CA SER A 293 -3.00 -29.21 7.20
C SER A 293 -2.13 -28.21 6.44
N ILE A 294 -0.83 -28.47 6.38
CA ILE A 294 0.15 -27.59 5.72
C ILE A 294 0.92 -28.43 4.72
N GLY A 295 0.96 -27.97 3.46
CA GLY A 295 1.88 -28.43 2.43
C GLY A 295 2.78 -27.30 2.02
N ILE A 296 4.09 -27.53 1.94
CA ILE A 296 4.98 -26.55 1.30
C ILE A 296 4.89 -26.82 -0.19
N LEU A 297 4.56 -25.82 -1.01
CA LEU A 297 4.46 -25.99 -2.46
C LEU A 297 5.73 -25.53 -3.18
N GLY A 298 6.49 -24.62 -2.58
CA GLY A 298 7.72 -24.12 -3.18
C GLY A 298 8.35 -22.99 -2.38
N CYS A 299 9.52 -22.56 -2.84
CA CYS A 299 10.18 -21.36 -2.35
C CYS A 299 10.42 -20.43 -3.54
N SER A 300 10.40 -19.12 -3.29
CA SER A 300 11.04 -18.20 -4.22
C SER A 300 12.55 -18.21 -4.02
N ASN A 301 13.30 -17.81 -5.04
CA ASN A 301 14.69 -17.38 -4.88
C ASN A 301 14.74 -15.88 -5.17
N GLY A 302 15.42 -15.14 -4.30
CA GLY A 302 15.61 -13.71 -4.46
C GLY A 302 16.73 -13.38 -5.45
N PHE A 303 16.48 -12.37 -6.27
CA PHE A 303 17.42 -11.54 -7.04
C PHE A 303 18.37 -12.25 -8.03
N VAL A 304 17.95 -12.27 -9.30
CA VAL A 304 18.90 -12.21 -10.42
C VAL A 304 18.85 -10.79 -10.96
N SER A 305 19.91 -10.01 -10.72
CA SER A 305 20.16 -8.81 -11.50
C SER A 305 20.55 -9.27 -12.91
N MET A 306 19.64 -9.15 -13.87
CA MET A 306 20.00 -9.26 -15.27
C MET A 306 20.59 -7.93 -15.71
N TYR A 307 21.89 -7.72 -15.45
CA TYR A 307 22.66 -6.81 -16.28
C TYR A 307 22.73 -7.43 -17.68
N PRO A 308 22.38 -6.72 -18.76
CA PRO A 308 22.88 -7.09 -20.07
C PRO A 308 24.41 -7.09 -19.97
N LYS A 309 25.02 -8.26 -20.16
CA LYS A 309 26.41 -8.29 -20.63
C LYS A 309 26.35 -7.59 -21.98
N GLU A 310 26.93 -6.39 -22.08
CA GLU A 310 27.26 -5.59 -23.28
C GLU A 310 26.87 -4.13 -23.09
N LEU A 311 27.77 -3.40 -22.41
CA LEU A 311 28.01 -1.97 -22.62
C LEU A 311 29.48 -1.70 -22.26
N HIS A 312 30.36 -2.52 -22.83
CA HIS A 312 31.68 -2.08 -23.25
C HIS A 312 31.59 -2.00 -24.77
N ASP A 313 31.95 -0.84 -25.32
CA ASP A 313 31.92 -0.45 -26.74
C ASP A 313 30.62 0.19 -27.25
N LEU A 314 30.48 1.50 -26.97
CA LEU A 314 30.05 2.55 -27.90
C LEU A 314 30.46 3.93 -27.38
#